data_AF-A0A5S3UTX7-F1
#
_entry.id   AF-A0A5S3UTX7-F1
#
_cell.length_a   1.000
_cell.length_b   1.000
_cell.length_c   1.000
_cell.angle_alpha   90.00
_cell.angle_beta   90.00
_cell.angle_gamma   90.00
#
_symmetry.space_group_name_H-M   'P 1'
#
loop_
_entity.id
_entity.type
_entity.pdbx_description
1 polymer ?
#
loop_
_entity_poly.entity_id
_entity_poly.type
_entity_poly.pdbx_seq_one_letter_code
_entity_poly.pdbx_strand_id
1 'polypeptide(L)'
;MSNKELVIFSSIISAGLITPEEYISCCDEIILSEEEPSQLVMDLSLLKDKDEAARRLLNEAYDNFEEKYPVPESGFFEICSEYLKYQSNHISWGGFLRSAMLIAEHGPCQWTTNDFNRFYEAFLANDESEVLEKRQSEHLLGVLIEDLEEVEFYRQMVAKRNLTSLSS
;
A
#
# COMPACT_ATOMS: atom_id res chain seq x y z
N MET A 1 -4.88 12.65 10.88
CA MET A 1 -4.28 11.36 10.46
C MET A 1 -2.79 11.31 10.81
N SER A 2 -2.25 10.17 11.25
CA SER A 2 -0.79 10.02 11.46
C SER A 2 -0.04 9.84 10.12
N ASN A 3 1.26 10.19 10.08
CA ASN A 3 2.08 10.00 8.87
C ASN A 3 2.13 8.54 8.41
N LYS A 4 2.07 7.58 9.35
CA LYS A 4 2.01 6.14 9.03
C LYS A 4 0.74 5.81 8.25
N GLU A 5 -0.41 6.30 8.71
CA GLU A 5 -1.70 6.08 8.05
C GLU A 5 -1.72 6.67 6.64
N LEU A 6 -1.18 7.89 6.46
CA LEU A 6 -1.09 8.53 5.13
C LEU A 6 -0.28 7.68 4.16
N VAL A 7 0.82 7.09 4.62
CA VAL A 7 1.68 6.21 3.80
C VAL A 7 0.98 4.88 3.48
N ILE A 8 0.26 4.29 4.43
CA ILE A 8 -0.54 3.09 4.18
C ILE A 8 -1.63 3.39 3.15
N PHE A 9 -2.38 4.48 3.31
CA PHE A 9 -3.41 4.89 2.35
C PHE A 9 -2.85 5.15 0.96
N SER A 10 -1.70 5.82 0.87
CA SER A 10 -0.99 6.03 -0.39
C SER A 10 -0.65 4.69 -1.05
N SER A 11 -0.13 3.73 -0.29
CA SER A 11 0.28 2.41 -0.79
C SER A 11 -0.92 1.63 -1.36
N ILE A 12 -2.05 1.65 -0.64
CA ILE A 12 -3.29 0.98 -1.05
C ILE A 12 -3.86 1.60 -2.34
N ILE A 13 -3.89 2.93 -2.44
CA ILE A 13 -4.37 3.66 -3.63
C ILE A 13 -3.46 3.43 -4.82
N SER A 14 -2.13 3.59 -4.63
CA SER A 14 -1.12 3.38 -5.68
C SER A 14 -1.20 1.97 -6.28
N ALA A 15 -1.33 0.96 -5.41
CA ALA A 15 -1.51 -0.43 -5.80
C ALA A 15 -2.83 -0.70 -6.54
N GLY A 16 -3.82 0.19 -6.44
CA GLY A 16 -5.15 0.03 -7.01
C GLY A 16 -6.03 -0.93 -6.22
N LEU A 17 -5.74 -1.14 -4.93
CA LEU A 17 -6.57 -1.92 -4.02
C LEU A 17 -7.85 -1.18 -3.61
N ILE A 18 -7.86 0.14 -3.80
CA ILE A 18 -9.02 1.03 -3.71
C ILE A 18 -9.03 1.89 -4.98
N THR A 19 -10.22 2.03 -5.55
CA THR A 19 -10.49 2.84 -6.74
C THR A 19 -10.72 4.31 -6.39
N PRO A 20 -10.50 5.24 -7.35
CA PRO A 20 -10.91 6.63 -7.20
C PRO A 20 -12.35 6.80 -6.73
N GLU A 21 -13.28 6.04 -7.29
CA GLU A 21 -14.69 6.10 -6.91
C GLU A 21 -14.91 5.76 -5.43
N GLU A 22 -14.18 4.78 -4.89
CA GLU A 22 -14.31 4.34 -3.51
C GLU A 22 -13.77 5.37 -2.50
N TYR A 23 -12.56 5.90 -2.70
CA TYR A 23 -12.03 6.90 -1.76
C TYR A 23 -12.70 8.26 -1.91
N ILE A 24 -13.11 8.66 -3.14
CA ILE A 24 -13.86 9.92 -3.34
C ILE A 24 -15.20 9.83 -2.64
N SER A 25 -15.95 8.73 -2.82
CA SER A 25 -17.23 8.55 -2.13
C SER A 25 -17.08 8.60 -0.61
N CYS A 26 -15.96 8.10 -0.07
CA CYS A 26 -15.70 8.17 1.36
C CYS A 26 -15.35 9.59 1.82
N CYS A 27 -14.58 10.34 1.02
CA CYS A 27 -14.27 11.75 1.30
C CYS A 27 -15.53 12.63 1.25
N ASP A 28 -16.43 12.39 0.29
CA ASP A 28 -17.70 13.11 0.19
C ASP A 28 -18.58 12.92 1.44
N GLU A 29 -18.61 11.70 1.98
CA GLU A 29 -19.33 11.42 3.23
C GLU A 29 -18.73 12.17 4.43
N ILE A 30 -17.40 12.23 4.53
CA ILE A 30 -16.72 13.02 5.56
C ILE A 30 -17.08 14.51 5.43
N ILE A 31 -16.95 15.07 4.21
CA ILE A 31 -17.25 16.48 3.92
C ILE A 31 -18.68 16.85 4.30
N LEU A 32 -19.64 15.95 4.08
CA LEU A 32 -21.04 16.18 4.43
C LEU A 32 -21.33 16.02 5.93
N SER A 33 -20.49 15.27 6.66
CA SER A 33 -20.70 14.95 8.08
C SER A 33 -19.97 15.88 9.04
N GLU A 34 -18.90 16.53 8.59
CA GLU A 34 -18.04 17.39 9.41
C GLU A 34 -18.33 18.87 9.14
N GLU A 35 -18.32 19.69 10.20
CA GLU A 35 -18.52 21.13 10.06
C GLU A 35 -17.32 21.81 9.38
N GLU A 36 -16.10 21.29 9.60
CA GLU A 36 -14.84 21.80 9.06
C GLU A 36 -13.95 20.63 8.58
N PRO A 37 -14.20 20.05 7.38
CA PRO A 37 -13.38 18.95 6.85
C PRO A 37 -11.96 19.43 6.53
N SER A 38 -10.98 18.53 6.71
CA SER A 38 -9.57 18.85 6.45
C SER A 38 -9.30 19.15 4.96
N GLN A 39 -8.30 20.00 4.70
CA GLN A 39 -7.90 20.33 3.32
C GLN A 39 -7.48 19.08 2.54
N LEU A 40 -6.83 18.12 3.19
CA LEU A 40 -6.45 16.86 2.58
C LEU A 40 -7.67 16.08 2.07
N VAL A 41 -8.74 15.99 2.86
CA VAL A 41 -9.99 15.31 2.46
C VAL A 41 -10.61 16.00 1.25
N MET A 42 -10.65 17.35 1.26
CA MET A 42 -11.16 18.14 0.15
C MET A 42 -10.31 17.98 -1.12
N ASP A 43 -8.99 17.89 -0.99
CA ASP A 43 -8.11 17.65 -2.12
C ASP A 43 -8.35 16.26 -2.70
N LEU A 44 -8.39 15.23 -1.84
CA LEU A 44 -8.59 13.84 -2.25
C LEU A 44 -9.92 13.61 -2.97
N SER A 45 -11.01 14.27 -2.54
CA SER A 45 -12.32 14.13 -3.23
C SER A 45 -12.30 14.65 -4.67
N LEU A 46 -11.32 15.46 -5.04
CA LEU A 46 -11.17 16.03 -6.40
C LEU A 46 -10.20 15.25 -7.28
N LEU A 47 -9.34 14.40 -6.69
CA LEU A 47 -8.31 13.67 -7.42
C LEU A 47 -8.88 12.37 -7.96
N LYS A 48 -9.05 12.28 -9.29
CA LYS A 48 -9.50 11.07 -10.00
C LYS A 48 -8.35 10.17 -10.44
N ASP A 49 -7.14 10.72 -10.45
CA ASP A 49 -5.93 9.99 -10.78
C ASP A 49 -5.33 9.41 -9.50
N LYS A 50 -5.16 8.08 -9.47
CA LYS A 50 -4.67 7.37 -8.29
C LYS A 50 -3.23 7.73 -7.94
N ASP A 51 -2.39 8.00 -8.94
CA ASP A 51 -0.97 8.29 -8.74
C ASP A 51 -0.84 9.71 -8.15
N GLU A 52 -1.69 10.62 -8.61
CA GLU A 52 -1.81 11.96 -8.04
C GLU A 52 -2.35 11.95 -6.60
N ALA A 53 -3.37 11.14 -6.32
CA ALA A 53 -3.91 10.98 -4.97
C ALA A 53 -2.88 10.39 -3.99
N ALA A 54 -2.17 9.33 -4.42
CA ALA A 54 -1.07 8.75 -3.65
C ALA A 54 0.05 9.80 -3.39
N ARG A 55 0.45 10.54 -4.43
CA ARG A 55 1.44 11.62 -4.30
C ARG A 55 1.00 12.71 -3.33
N ARG A 56 -0.27 13.10 -3.34
CA ARG A 56 -0.82 14.10 -2.41
C ARG A 56 -0.76 13.63 -0.95
N LEU A 57 -1.08 12.37 -0.70
CA LEU A 57 -0.98 11.74 0.63
C LEU A 57 0.46 11.67 1.12
N LEU A 58 1.38 11.27 0.26
CA LEU A 58 2.81 11.24 0.58
C LEU A 58 3.32 12.65 0.87
N ASN A 59 2.99 13.64 0.04
CA ASN A 59 3.36 15.03 0.30
C ASN A 59 2.83 15.51 1.66
N GLU A 60 1.58 15.20 2.03
CA GLU A 60 1.08 15.55 3.37
C GLU A 60 1.89 14.87 4.48
N ALA A 61 2.24 13.60 4.29
CA ALA A 61 3.03 12.84 5.25
C ALA A 61 4.46 13.41 5.40
N TYR A 62 5.04 13.93 4.31
CA TYR A 62 6.43 14.42 4.26
C TYR A 62 6.59 15.93 4.47
N ASP A 63 5.62 16.76 4.11
CA ASP A 63 5.67 18.23 4.31
C ASP A 63 5.55 18.59 5.81
N ASN A 64 4.98 17.69 6.62
CA ASN A 64 4.89 17.80 8.08
C ASN A 64 6.07 17.14 8.83
N PHE A 65 7.14 16.73 8.14
CA PHE A 65 8.26 16.00 8.75
C PHE A 65 9.33 16.95 9.32
N GLU A 66 9.37 17.09 10.66
CA GLU A 66 10.60 17.51 11.32
C GLU A 66 11.67 16.41 11.13
N GLU A 67 12.91 16.80 10.75
CA GLU A 67 14.08 15.98 10.34
C GLU A 67 14.52 14.79 11.24
N LYS A 68 13.73 14.35 12.23
CA LYS A 68 14.11 13.35 13.23
C LYS A 68 13.39 12.00 13.19
N TYR A 69 12.44 11.79 12.28
CA TYR A 69 11.83 10.47 12.10
C TYR A 69 12.48 9.72 10.93
N PRO A 70 12.68 8.39 11.00
CA PRO A 70 13.07 7.63 9.82
C PRO A 70 12.00 7.79 8.74
N VAL A 71 12.43 7.92 7.47
CA VAL A 71 11.56 7.90 6.29
C VAL A 71 10.58 6.74 6.48
N PRO A 72 9.25 6.95 6.42
CA PRO A 72 8.29 5.87 6.56
C PRO A 72 8.66 4.74 5.60
N GLU A 73 8.51 3.51 6.05
CA GLU A 73 8.77 2.30 5.24
C GLU A 73 7.70 2.16 4.14
N SER A 74 7.53 3.17 3.29
CA SER A 74 6.54 3.22 2.22
C SER A 74 6.70 2.03 1.28
N GLY A 75 7.95 1.68 0.96
CA GLY A 75 8.25 0.50 0.15
C GLY A 75 7.76 -0.80 0.80
N PHE A 76 7.71 -0.87 2.12
CA PHE A 76 7.23 -2.06 2.81
C PHE A 76 5.69 -2.22 2.73
N PHE A 77 4.93 -1.13 2.91
CA PHE A 77 3.47 -1.15 2.71
C PHE A 77 3.06 -1.32 1.24
N GLU A 78 3.87 -0.81 0.31
CA GLU A 78 3.70 -1.07 -1.12
C GLU A 78 3.91 -2.56 -1.45
N ILE A 79 4.92 -3.22 -0.86
CA ILE A 79 5.11 -4.67 -1.01
C ILE A 79 3.94 -5.46 -0.44
N CYS A 80 3.42 -5.08 0.73
CA CYS A 80 2.22 -5.71 1.29
C CYS A 80 1.02 -5.55 0.36
N SER A 81 0.86 -4.37 -0.25
CA SER A 81 -0.22 -4.10 -1.20
C SER A 81 -0.10 -4.93 -2.48
N GLU A 82 1.11 -5.09 -3.02
CA GLU A 82 1.38 -5.99 -4.15
C GLU A 82 1.15 -7.46 -3.77
N TYR A 83 1.47 -7.86 -2.54
CA TYR A 83 1.21 -9.21 -2.06
C TYR A 83 -0.29 -9.51 -1.97
N LEU A 84 -1.10 -8.55 -1.50
CA LEU A 84 -2.57 -8.67 -1.51
C LEU A 84 -3.14 -8.81 -2.93
N LYS A 85 -2.55 -8.14 -3.92
CA LYS A 85 -2.90 -8.33 -5.34
C LYS A 85 -2.61 -9.75 -5.81
N TYR A 86 -1.46 -10.30 -5.41
CA TYR A 86 -1.13 -11.70 -5.68
C TYR A 86 -2.13 -12.65 -5.04
N GLN A 87 -2.44 -12.49 -3.74
CA GLN A 87 -3.41 -13.33 -3.03
C GLN A 87 -4.82 -13.28 -3.67
N SER A 88 -5.17 -12.15 -4.27
CA SER A 88 -6.44 -11.94 -4.96
C SER A 88 -6.40 -12.34 -6.44
N ASN A 89 -5.32 -12.99 -6.91
CA ASN A 89 -5.09 -13.42 -8.30
C ASN A 89 -5.08 -12.29 -9.34
N HIS A 90 -4.80 -11.04 -8.95
CA HIS A 90 -4.66 -9.92 -9.89
C HIS A 90 -3.30 -9.91 -10.58
N ILE A 91 -2.28 -10.48 -9.94
CA ILE A 91 -0.93 -10.64 -10.48
C ILE A 91 -0.43 -12.06 -10.18
N SER A 92 0.45 -12.59 -11.01
CA SER A 92 1.12 -13.86 -10.73
C SER A 92 2.22 -13.69 -9.68
N TRP A 93 2.70 -14.79 -9.10
CA TRP A 93 3.82 -14.78 -8.17
C TRP A 93 5.08 -14.12 -8.75
N GLY A 94 5.43 -14.49 -10.00
CA GLY A 94 6.53 -13.83 -10.72
C GLY A 94 6.26 -12.34 -10.99
N GLY A 95 4.99 -11.94 -11.15
CA GLY A 95 4.58 -10.53 -11.21
C GLY A 95 4.85 -9.79 -9.90
N PHE A 96 4.39 -10.35 -8.78
CA PHE A 96 4.64 -9.83 -7.43
C PHE A 96 6.15 -9.66 -7.15
N LEU A 97 6.96 -10.69 -7.40
CA LEU A 97 8.39 -10.64 -7.13
C LEU A 97 9.10 -9.54 -7.92
N ARG A 98 8.67 -9.28 -9.17
CA ARG A 98 9.20 -8.16 -9.97
C ARG A 98 8.80 -6.81 -9.41
N SER A 99 7.55 -6.62 -9.00
CA SER A 99 7.12 -5.38 -8.33
C SER A 99 7.90 -5.16 -7.05
N ALA A 100 8.05 -6.20 -6.22
CA ALA A 100 8.75 -6.13 -4.94
C ALA A 100 10.24 -5.77 -5.09
N MET A 101 10.91 -6.30 -6.12
CA MET A 101 12.29 -5.90 -6.45
C MET A 101 12.41 -4.41 -6.77
N LEU A 102 11.50 -3.87 -7.59
CA LEU A 102 11.49 -2.46 -7.98
C LEU A 102 11.22 -1.55 -6.78
N ILE A 103 10.26 -1.92 -5.94
CA ILE A 103 9.93 -1.18 -4.72
C ILE A 103 11.12 -1.17 -3.76
N ALA A 104 11.74 -2.32 -3.52
CA ALA A 104 12.91 -2.45 -2.64
C ALA A 104 14.18 -1.75 -3.18
N GLU A 105 14.25 -1.50 -4.50
CA GLU A 105 15.35 -0.73 -5.11
C GLU A 105 15.22 0.77 -4.83
N HIS A 106 13.99 1.27 -4.71
CA HIS A 106 13.70 2.70 -4.66
C HIS A 106 13.26 3.21 -3.28
N GLY A 107 12.89 2.32 -2.35
CA GLY A 107 12.39 2.70 -1.04
C GLY A 107 12.95 1.87 0.11
N PRO A 108 12.95 2.40 1.35
CA PRO A 108 13.26 1.62 2.53
C PRO A 108 12.25 0.47 2.67
N CYS A 109 12.76 -0.76 2.63
CA CYS A 109 12.03 -1.98 2.87
C CYS A 109 12.86 -2.87 3.80
N GLN A 110 12.18 -3.69 4.61
CA GLN A 110 12.83 -4.70 5.43
C GLN A 110 13.59 -5.75 4.59
N TRP A 111 13.10 -6.02 3.38
CA TRP A 111 13.70 -6.97 2.45
C TRP A 111 14.41 -6.22 1.33
N THR A 112 15.62 -6.67 1.00
CA THR A 112 16.39 -6.05 -0.07
C THR A 112 15.93 -6.55 -1.44
N THR A 113 16.21 -5.79 -2.50
CA THR A 113 16.04 -6.26 -3.89
C THR A 113 16.69 -7.63 -4.12
N ASN A 114 17.83 -7.91 -3.47
CA ASN A 114 18.52 -9.20 -3.60
C ASN A 114 17.74 -10.36 -2.98
N ASP A 115 16.98 -10.12 -1.90
CA ASP A 115 16.19 -11.17 -1.26
C ASP A 115 15.03 -11.59 -2.16
N PHE A 116 14.33 -10.62 -2.76
CA PHE A 116 13.29 -10.90 -3.77
C PHE A 116 13.88 -11.51 -5.05
N ASN A 117 15.04 -11.04 -5.51
CA ASN A 117 15.70 -11.61 -6.69
C ASN A 117 16.07 -13.08 -6.49
N ARG A 118 16.53 -13.48 -5.29
CA ARG A 118 16.78 -14.90 -4.98
C ARG A 118 15.53 -15.75 -5.11
N PHE A 119 14.37 -15.25 -4.69
CA PHE A 119 13.11 -15.99 -4.83
C PHE A 119 12.71 -16.09 -6.30
N TYR A 120 12.89 -15.00 -7.06
CA TYR A 120 12.57 -14.94 -8.48
C TYR A 120 13.44 -15.87 -9.32
N GLU A 121 14.76 -15.84 -9.12
CA GLU A 121 15.71 -16.73 -9.81
C GLU A 121 15.42 -18.20 -9.49
N ALA A 122 15.14 -18.53 -8.22
CA ALA A 122 14.78 -19.88 -7.83
C ALA A 122 13.45 -20.34 -8.48
N PHE A 123 12.46 -19.44 -8.55
CA PHE A 123 11.17 -19.71 -9.20
C PHE A 123 11.34 -19.99 -10.70
N LEU A 124 12.12 -19.17 -11.40
CA LEU A 124 12.42 -19.36 -12.82
C LEU A 124 13.25 -20.63 -13.08
N ALA A 125 14.24 -20.92 -12.23
CA ALA A 125 15.07 -22.12 -12.35
C ALA A 125 14.31 -23.43 -12.11
N ASN A 126 13.10 -23.36 -11.54
CA ASN A 126 12.20 -24.49 -11.33
C ASN A 126 10.98 -24.43 -12.27
N ASP A 127 11.14 -23.84 -13.46
CA ASP A 127 10.10 -23.76 -14.50
C ASP A 127 8.76 -23.21 -13.96
N GLU A 128 8.83 -22.19 -13.10
CA GLU A 128 7.65 -21.57 -12.49
C GLU A 128 6.79 -22.56 -11.68
N SER A 129 7.44 -23.50 -10.97
CA SER A 129 6.78 -24.54 -10.19
C SER A 129 5.78 -24.00 -9.15
N GLU A 130 4.52 -24.43 -9.25
CA GLU A 130 3.46 -24.13 -8.27
C GLU A 130 3.83 -24.59 -6.85
N VAL A 131 4.59 -25.67 -6.71
CA VAL A 131 5.04 -26.18 -5.40
C VAL A 131 6.04 -25.22 -4.78
N LEU A 132 6.94 -24.64 -5.58
CA LEU A 132 7.91 -23.68 -5.11
C LEU A 132 7.25 -22.33 -4.82
N GLU A 133 6.37 -21.86 -5.70
CA GLU A 133 5.53 -20.68 -5.48
C GLU A 133 4.82 -20.77 -4.12
N LYS A 134 4.09 -21.87 -3.88
CA LYS A 134 3.37 -22.08 -2.63
C LYS A 134 4.28 -21.99 -1.40
N ARG A 135 5.47 -22.60 -1.46
CA ARG A 135 6.42 -22.57 -0.34
C ARG A 135 6.97 -21.16 -0.09
N GLN A 136 7.31 -20.44 -1.17
CA GLN A 136 7.85 -19.09 -1.05
C GLN A 136 6.78 -18.09 -0.58
N SER A 137 5.55 -18.21 -1.08
CA SER A 137 4.45 -17.35 -0.66
C SER A 137 4.02 -17.63 0.78
N GLU A 138 3.93 -18.90 1.21
CA GLU A 138 3.67 -19.26 2.61
C GLU A 138 4.76 -18.71 3.55
N HIS A 139 6.02 -18.76 3.11
CA HIS A 139 7.12 -18.16 3.87
C HIS A 139 6.98 -16.64 4.00
N LEU A 140 6.74 -15.92 2.89
CA LEU A 140 6.53 -14.47 2.95
C LEU A 140 5.29 -14.09 3.75
N LEU A 141 4.19 -14.84 3.65
CA LEU A 141 3.00 -14.61 4.45
C LEU A 141 3.33 -14.61 5.94
N GLY A 142 4.13 -15.58 6.40
CA GLY A 142 4.54 -15.65 7.80
C GLY A 142 5.40 -14.47 8.25
N VAL A 143 6.13 -13.83 7.34
CA VAL A 143 6.97 -12.66 7.62
C VAL A 143 6.18 -11.36 7.60
N LEU A 144 5.20 -11.25 6.69
CA LEU A 144 4.44 -10.03 6.43
C LEU A 144 3.10 -9.98 7.18
N ILE A 145 2.77 -10.97 8.01
CA ILE A 145 1.40 -11.18 8.50
C ILE A 145 0.82 -9.97 9.24
N GLU A 146 1.59 -9.37 10.15
CA GLU A 146 1.11 -8.24 10.97
C GLU A 146 0.82 -7.00 10.10
N ASP A 147 1.69 -6.73 9.14
CA ASP A 147 1.57 -5.58 8.25
C ASP A 147 0.51 -5.79 7.17
N LEU A 148 0.35 -7.02 6.68
CA LEU A 148 -0.75 -7.39 5.80
C LEU A 148 -2.10 -7.20 6.48
N GLU A 149 -2.22 -7.59 7.76
CA GLU A 149 -3.42 -7.35 8.56
C GLU A 149 -3.70 -5.85 8.72
N GLU A 150 -2.66 -5.03 8.90
CA GLU A 150 -2.80 -3.57 8.99
C GLU A 150 -3.25 -2.94 7.66
N VAL A 151 -2.60 -3.28 6.53
CA VAL A 151 -2.99 -2.80 5.20
C VAL A 151 -4.43 -3.22 4.87
N GLU A 152 -4.80 -4.46 5.17
CA GLU A 152 -6.14 -4.99 4.95
C GLU A 152 -7.18 -4.28 5.86
N PHE A 153 -6.82 -3.96 7.11
CA PHE A 153 -7.67 -3.17 8.00
C PHE A 153 -8.02 -1.80 7.39
N TYR A 154 -7.02 -1.04 6.94
CA TYR A 154 -7.24 0.27 6.31
C TYR A 154 -8.00 0.16 4.98
N ARG A 155 -7.75 -0.89 4.20
CA ARG A 155 -8.53 -1.17 2.98
C ARG A 155 -10.01 -1.36 3.31
N GLN A 156 -10.32 -2.14 4.35
CA GLN A 156 -11.69 -2.39 4.79
C GLN A 156 -12.37 -1.16 5.40
N MET A 157 -11.62 -0.23 6.00
CA MET A 157 -12.19 1.03 6.50
C MET A 157 -12.82 1.84 5.37
N VAL A 158 -12.17 1.93 4.21
CA VAL A 158 -12.72 2.63 3.04
C VAL A 158 -13.90 1.89 2.45
N ALA A 159 -13.81 0.56 2.33
CA ALA A 159 -14.93 -0.25 1.85
C ALA A 159 -16.19 -0.10 2.75
N LYS A 160 -16.00 0.09 4.06
CA LYS A 160 -17.07 0.35 5.03
C LYS A 160 -17.42 1.84 5.17
N ARG A 161 -16.76 2.70 4.39
CA ARG A 161 -16.88 4.17 4.37
C ARG A 161 -16.67 4.85 5.73
N ASN A 162 -15.85 4.25 6.58
CA ASN A 162 -15.57 4.71 7.94
C ASN A 162 -14.15 5.26 8.05
N LEU A 163 -13.79 6.27 7.24
CA LEU A 163 -12.50 6.97 7.34
C LEU A 163 -12.50 7.96 8.52
N THR A 164 -12.75 7.48 9.74
CA THR A 164 -12.79 8.33 10.94
C THR A 164 -11.42 8.88 11.37
N SER A 165 -10.33 8.53 10.67
CA SER A 165 -8.96 9.00 10.96
C SER A 165 -8.51 10.18 10.09
N LEU A 166 -9.29 10.58 9.07
CA LEU A 166 -8.98 11.72 8.18
C LEU A 166 -9.28 13.10 8.79
N SER A 167 -9.92 13.13 9.97
CA SER A 167 -10.53 14.30 10.60
C SER A 167 -9.74 14.91 11.75
N SER A 168 -8.44 14.60 11.83
CA SER A 168 -7.52 15.15 12.83
C SER A 168 -6.43 15.98 12.20
#